data_AF-I3SRA4-F1
#
_entry.id   AF-I3SRA4-F1
#
_cell.length_a   1.000
_cell.length_b   1.000
_cell.length_c   1.000
_cell.angle_alpha   90.00
_cell.angle_beta   90.00
_cell.angle_gamma   90.00
#
_symmetry.space_group_name_H-M   'P 1'
#
loop_
_entity.id
_entity.type
_entity.pdbx_description
1 polymer ?
#
loop_
_entity_poly.entity_id
_entity_poly.type
_entity_poly.pdbx_seq_one_letter_code
_entity_poly.pdbx_strand_id
1 'polypeptide(L)'
;MWGKMHMAERQWADAATDFFEAFKNYDEAGNQRRIQCLKYLVLANMLMESEVNPFDGQEAKPYKNDPEILAMTNLIAAYQRNEILEFEKILKSSRRTIMDDPFIRNYIEDLLKNIRTQVLLKLIKPYTRIRIPFISKELNVPEHDVEQLLVSLILDNRIQGHIDQVNRLLERSDRSKGMKKYTAVDKWNTQLKSLYQNYQQTELVKP
;
A
#
# COMPACT_ATOMS: atom_id res chain seq x y z
N MET A 1 12.08 19.00 -12.25
CA MET A 1 12.21 19.35 -10.82
C MET A 1 10.89 19.12 -10.08
N TRP A 2 9.75 19.23 -10.77
CA TRP A 2 8.41 18.90 -10.27
C TRP A 2 8.23 17.45 -9.80
N GLY A 3 8.73 16.44 -10.53
CA GLY A 3 8.62 15.04 -10.06
C GLY A 3 9.24 14.76 -8.67
N LYS A 4 10.33 15.44 -8.28
CA LYS A 4 10.87 15.33 -6.91
C LYS A 4 10.02 16.06 -5.86
N MET A 5 9.33 17.12 -6.26
CA MET A 5 8.39 17.88 -5.44
C MET A 5 7.12 17.07 -5.18
N HIS A 6 6.51 16.50 -6.22
CA HIS A 6 5.36 15.61 -6.08
C HIS A 6 5.67 14.38 -5.22
N MET A 7 6.89 13.81 -5.31
CA MET A 7 7.34 12.76 -4.40
C MET A 7 7.44 13.20 -2.94
N ALA A 8 7.83 14.46 -2.68
CA ALA A 8 7.87 15.00 -1.32
C ALA A 8 6.45 15.22 -0.76
N GLU A 9 5.51 15.59 -1.62
CA GLU A 9 4.09 15.77 -1.31
C GLU A 9 3.28 14.45 -1.27
N ARG A 10 3.94 13.31 -1.49
CA ARG A 10 3.32 11.96 -1.58
C ARG A 10 2.29 11.82 -2.70
N GLN A 11 2.41 12.64 -3.75
CA GLN A 11 1.61 12.55 -4.98
C GLN A 11 2.32 11.62 -5.98
N TRP A 12 2.16 10.31 -5.77
CA TRP A 12 2.91 9.29 -6.53
C TRP A 12 2.53 9.24 -8.02
N ALA A 13 1.26 9.47 -8.34
CA ALA A 13 0.75 9.41 -9.71
C ALA A 13 1.28 10.58 -10.57
N ASP A 14 1.22 11.80 -10.04
CA ASP A 14 1.72 12.99 -10.71
C ASP A 14 3.25 12.93 -10.83
N ALA A 15 3.93 12.46 -9.78
CA ALA A 15 5.37 12.20 -9.83
C ALA A 15 5.76 11.19 -10.93
N ALA A 16 5.03 10.07 -11.05
CA ALA A 16 5.30 9.07 -12.07
C ALA A 16 5.13 9.66 -13.49
N THR A 17 4.08 10.45 -13.70
CA THR A 17 3.84 11.14 -14.97
C THR A 17 4.98 12.10 -15.31
N ASP A 18 5.36 12.96 -14.37
CA ASP A 18 6.48 13.90 -14.53
C ASP A 18 7.81 13.19 -14.82
N PHE A 19 8.11 12.08 -14.13
CA PHE A 19 9.33 11.33 -14.37
C PHE A 19 9.35 10.64 -15.72
N PHE A 20 8.18 10.19 -16.20
CA PHE A 20 8.05 9.58 -17.52
C PHE A 20 8.24 10.60 -18.65
N GLU A 21 7.63 11.79 -18.53
CA GLU A 21 7.84 12.88 -19.48
C GLU A 21 9.30 13.36 -19.48
N ALA A 22 9.89 13.52 -18.30
CA ALA A 22 11.30 13.87 -18.17
C ALA A 22 12.21 12.79 -18.80
N PHE A 23 11.89 11.52 -18.62
CA PHE A 23 12.61 10.41 -19.23
C PHE A 23 12.58 10.50 -20.76
N LYS A 24 11.40 10.70 -21.38
CA LYS A 24 11.27 10.88 -22.83
C LYS A 24 12.12 12.03 -23.36
N ASN A 25 12.03 13.19 -22.72
CA ASN A 25 12.79 14.37 -23.10
C ASN A 25 14.31 14.14 -23.01
N TYR A 26 14.79 13.42 -21.99
CA TYR A 26 16.21 13.09 -21.86
C TYR A 26 16.67 11.99 -22.82
N ASP A 27 15.78 11.06 -23.19
CA ASP A 27 16.06 10.02 -24.16
C ASP A 27 16.21 10.60 -25.57
N GLU A 28 15.29 11.47 -26.00
CA GLU A 28 15.37 12.21 -27.27
C GLU A 28 16.61 13.10 -27.35
N ALA A 29 17.02 13.69 -26.22
CA ALA A 29 18.23 14.50 -26.12
C ALA A 29 19.53 13.67 -25.97
N GLY A 30 19.45 12.34 -25.86
CA GLY A 30 20.62 11.46 -25.67
C GLY A 30 21.37 11.66 -24.35
N ASN A 31 20.71 12.20 -23.32
CA ASN A 31 21.34 12.55 -22.05
C ASN A 31 21.40 11.35 -21.10
N GLN A 32 22.55 11.13 -20.46
CA GLN A 32 22.76 10.05 -19.47
C GLN A 32 21.80 10.14 -18.26
N ARG A 33 21.24 11.32 -17.98
CA ARG A 33 20.22 11.53 -16.93
C ARG A 33 18.94 10.71 -17.14
N ARG A 34 18.68 10.18 -18.34
CA ARG A 34 17.56 9.26 -18.60
C ARG A 34 17.56 8.06 -17.65
N ILE A 35 18.73 7.51 -17.32
CA ILE A 35 18.86 6.35 -16.42
C ILE A 35 18.37 6.73 -15.02
N GLN A 36 18.74 7.91 -14.54
CA GLN A 36 18.30 8.42 -13.23
C GLN A 36 16.79 8.67 -13.20
N CYS A 37 16.23 9.27 -14.26
CA CYS A 37 14.77 9.45 -14.38
C CYS A 37 14.04 8.12 -14.39
N LEU A 38 14.58 7.09 -15.05
CA LEU A 38 13.97 5.77 -15.09
C LEU A 38 13.99 5.09 -13.71
N LYS A 39 15.08 5.23 -12.94
CA LYS A 39 15.13 4.78 -11.54
C LYS A 39 14.03 5.43 -10.70
N TYR A 40 13.81 6.74 -10.86
CA TYR A 40 12.77 7.46 -10.11
C TYR A 40 11.36 7.12 -10.58
N LEU A 41 11.16 6.89 -11.87
CA LEU A 41 9.88 6.41 -12.41
C LEU A 41 9.50 5.05 -11.82
N VAL A 42 10.45 4.11 -11.79
CA VAL A 42 10.23 2.78 -11.20
C VAL A 42 9.86 2.91 -9.72
N LEU A 43 10.60 3.74 -8.97
CA LEU A 43 10.31 4.03 -7.57
C LEU A 43 8.89 4.59 -7.37
N ALA A 44 8.50 5.60 -8.14
CA ALA A 44 7.18 6.22 -8.06
C ALA A 44 6.05 5.22 -8.39
N ASN A 45 6.24 4.39 -9.42
CA ASN A 45 5.28 3.35 -9.80
C ASN A 45 5.07 2.32 -8.69
N MET A 46 6.13 1.89 -8.02
CA MET A 46 6.01 0.95 -6.89
C MET A 46 5.33 1.60 -5.68
N LEU A 47 5.61 2.87 -5.39
CA LEU A 47 4.96 3.62 -4.31
C LEU A 47 3.47 3.89 -4.57
N MET A 48 3.08 4.05 -5.84
CA MET A 48 1.69 4.15 -6.27
C MET A 48 0.93 2.81 -6.16
N GLU A 49 1.61 1.71 -5.81
CA GLU A 49 1.05 0.34 -5.84
C GLU A 49 0.53 -0.05 -7.24
N SER A 50 1.14 0.49 -8.31
CA SER A 50 0.75 0.18 -9.68
C SER A 50 1.16 -1.23 -10.10
N GLU A 51 0.26 -1.96 -10.74
CA GLU A 51 0.55 -3.27 -11.34
C GLU A 51 1.32 -3.15 -12.67
N VAL A 52 1.33 -1.96 -13.29
CA VAL A 52 1.93 -1.72 -14.61
C VAL A 52 3.46 -1.65 -14.50
N ASN A 53 4.15 -2.48 -15.27
CA ASN A 53 5.60 -2.42 -15.36
C ASN A 53 6.04 -1.30 -16.33
N PRO A 54 6.80 -0.28 -15.88
CA PRO A 54 7.30 0.78 -16.76
C PRO A 54 8.21 0.23 -17.88
N PHE A 55 8.85 -0.93 -17.69
CA PHE A 55 9.72 -1.55 -18.70
C PHE A 55 8.98 -2.27 -19.82
N ASP A 56 7.66 -2.43 -19.73
CA ASP A 56 6.84 -2.97 -20.82
C ASP A 56 6.55 -1.90 -21.90
N GLY A 57 6.74 -0.62 -21.56
CA GLY A 57 6.66 0.50 -22.51
C GLY A 57 7.75 0.42 -23.59
N GLN A 58 7.42 0.84 -24.82
CA GLN A 58 8.35 0.77 -25.95
C GLN A 58 9.64 1.55 -25.70
N GLU A 59 9.54 2.64 -24.94
CA GLU A 59 10.63 3.57 -24.64
C GLU A 59 11.61 3.01 -23.59
N ALA A 60 11.11 2.25 -22.61
CA ALA A 60 11.92 1.71 -21.52
C ALA A 60 12.41 0.27 -21.77
N LYS A 61 11.78 -0.46 -22.70
CA LYS A 61 12.12 -1.85 -23.05
C LYS A 61 13.59 -2.08 -23.43
N PRO A 62 14.26 -1.20 -24.20
CA PRO A 62 15.68 -1.38 -24.55
C PRO A 62 16.60 -1.35 -23.34
N TYR A 63 16.21 -0.62 -22.29
CA TYR A 63 17.00 -0.36 -21.09
C TYR A 63 16.94 -1.48 -20.06
N LYS A 64 16.08 -2.49 -20.27
CA LYS A 64 15.87 -3.60 -19.32
C LYS A 64 17.13 -4.38 -18.98
N ASN A 65 18.06 -4.49 -19.95
CA ASN A 65 19.30 -5.26 -19.83
C ASN A 65 20.51 -4.41 -19.43
N ASP A 66 20.33 -3.10 -19.24
CA ASP A 66 21.43 -2.21 -18.83
C ASP A 66 21.86 -2.55 -17.39
N PRO A 67 23.17 -2.74 -17.10
CA PRO A 67 23.67 -3.07 -15.77
C PRO A 67 23.23 -2.10 -14.67
N GLU A 68 23.04 -0.81 -14.98
CA GLU A 68 22.60 0.19 -14.01
C GLU A 68 21.09 0.10 -13.69
N ILE A 69 20.32 -0.51 -14.58
CA ILE A 69 18.85 -0.58 -14.51
C ILE A 69 18.38 -1.98 -14.16
N LEU A 70 19.18 -3.01 -14.44
CA LEU A 70 18.88 -4.41 -14.16
C LEU A 70 18.48 -4.63 -12.70
N ALA A 71 19.14 -3.92 -11.77
CA ALA A 71 18.79 -3.95 -10.35
C ALA A 71 17.34 -3.47 -10.10
N MET A 72 16.92 -2.38 -10.76
CA MET A 72 15.54 -1.86 -10.67
C MET A 72 14.54 -2.78 -11.37
N THR A 73 14.90 -3.37 -12.51
CA THR A 73 14.08 -4.36 -13.22
C THR A 73 13.80 -5.59 -12.35
N ASN A 74 14.83 -6.11 -11.68
CA ASN A 74 14.67 -7.24 -10.78
C ASN A 74 13.85 -6.86 -9.54
N LEU A 75 14.04 -5.64 -9.03
CA LEU A 75 13.33 -5.14 -7.87
C LEU A 75 11.83 -4.97 -8.14
N ILE A 76 11.44 -4.41 -9.29
CA ILE A 76 10.02 -4.32 -9.66
C ILE A 76 9.39 -5.70 -9.92
N ALA A 77 10.15 -6.63 -10.49
CA ALA A 77 9.67 -8.00 -10.67
C ALA A 77 9.44 -8.72 -9.33
N ALA A 78 10.34 -8.54 -8.36
CA ALA A 78 10.16 -9.06 -6.99
C ALA A 78 8.96 -8.41 -6.29
N TYR A 79 8.75 -7.11 -6.50
CA TYR A 79 7.59 -6.38 -6.00
C TYR A 79 6.27 -6.95 -6.53
N GLN A 80 6.15 -7.11 -7.86
CA GLN A 80 4.97 -7.69 -8.50
C GLN A 80 4.68 -9.13 -8.04
N ARG A 81 5.73 -9.94 -7.82
CA ARG A 81 5.60 -11.30 -7.28
C ARG A 81 5.31 -11.35 -5.79
N ASN A 82 5.35 -10.22 -5.08
CA ASN A 82 5.18 -10.13 -3.62
C ASN A 82 6.22 -10.97 -2.85
N GLU A 83 7.47 -11.03 -3.34
CA GLU A 83 8.56 -11.82 -2.74
C GLU A 83 9.48 -10.93 -1.88
N ILE A 84 9.21 -10.85 -0.57
CA ILE A 84 9.94 -9.97 0.37
C ILE A 84 11.42 -10.34 0.44
N LEU A 85 11.74 -11.65 0.51
CA LEU A 85 13.12 -12.12 0.66
C LEU A 85 13.98 -11.78 -0.56
N GLU A 86 13.43 -11.96 -1.76
CA GLU A 86 14.14 -11.62 -2.99
C GLU A 86 14.29 -10.10 -3.13
N PHE A 87 13.27 -9.33 -2.75
CA PHE A 87 13.33 -7.86 -2.70
C PHE A 87 14.46 -7.36 -1.76
N GLU A 88 14.53 -7.88 -0.53
CA GLU A 88 15.59 -7.52 0.43
C GLU A 88 16.98 -7.96 -0.05
N LYS A 89 17.07 -9.13 -0.69
CA LYS A 89 18.32 -9.64 -1.25
C LYS A 89 18.83 -8.75 -2.40
N ILE A 90 17.95 -8.27 -3.28
CA ILE A 90 18.29 -7.34 -4.36
C ILE A 90 18.78 -6.00 -3.80
N LEU A 91 18.12 -5.48 -2.75
CA LEU A 91 18.56 -4.26 -2.08
C LEU A 91 19.95 -4.41 -1.44
N LYS A 92 20.27 -5.58 -0.89
CA LYS A 92 21.58 -5.88 -0.30
C LYS A 92 22.66 -6.06 -1.38
N SER A 93 22.37 -6.80 -2.46
CA SER A 93 23.33 -7.06 -3.54
C SER A 93 23.61 -5.83 -4.39
N SER A 94 22.58 -5.02 -4.67
CA SER A 94 22.66 -3.84 -5.53
C SER A 94 22.76 -2.53 -4.74
N ARG A 95 23.35 -2.58 -3.53
CA ARG A 95 23.48 -1.42 -2.63
C ARG A 95 24.11 -0.21 -3.31
N ARG A 96 25.17 -0.41 -4.10
CA ARG A 96 25.87 0.70 -4.79
C ARG A 96 24.99 1.43 -5.82
N THR A 97 24.09 0.70 -6.49
CA THR A 97 23.27 1.29 -7.56
C THR A 97 22.00 1.97 -7.03
N ILE A 98 21.47 1.47 -5.90
CA ILE A 98 20.17 1.88 -5.35
C ILE A 98 20.34 2.74 -4.09
N MET A 99 21.17 2.29 -3.13
CA MET A 99 21.29 2.94 -1.82
C MET A 99 22.24 4.13 -1.82
N ASP A 100 23.15 4.24 -2.80
CA ASP A 100 24.03 5.40 -2.92
C ASP A 100 23.27 6.66 -3.33
N ASP A 101 22.07 6.53 -3.93
CA ASP A 101 21.19 7.67 -4.19
C ASP A 101 20.43 8.08 -2.90
N PRO A 102 20.70 9.28 -2.34
CA PRO A 102 20.03 9.74 -1.13
C PRO A 102 18.52 9.92 -1.31
N PHE A 103 18.06 10.25 -2.52
CA PHE A 103 16.65 10.42 -2.81
C PHE A 103 15.90 9.10 -2.73
N ILE A 104 16.43 8.04 -3.35
CA ILE A 104 15.80 6.71 -3.33
C ILE A 104 15.77 6.16 -1.91
N ARG A 105 16.88 6.32 -1.15
CA ARG A 105 17.01 5.81 0.22
C ARG A 105 15.86 6.24 1.14
N ASN A 106 15.39 7.49 1.00
CA ASN A 106 14.32 8.02 1.83
C ASN A 106 12.97 7.29 1.65
N TYR A 107 12.74 6.66 0.49
CA TYR A 107 11.48 5.98 0.17
C TYR A 107 11.56 4.45 0.22
N ILE A 108 12.74 3.87 0.45
CA ILE A 108 12.90 2.40 0.53
C ILE A 108 12.15 1.83 1.73
N GLU A 109 12.11 2.54 2.86
CA GLU A 109 11.36 2.11 4.04
C GLU A 109 9.85 2.07 3.77
N ASP A 110 9.32 3.10 3.08
CA ASP A 110 7.93 3.14 2.64
C ASP A 110 7.61 1.98 1.67
N LEU A 111 8.50 1.69 0.72
CA LEU A 111 8.36 0.54 -0.18
C LEU A 111 8.33 -0.80 0.56
N LEU A 112 9.23 -0.99 1.53
CA LEU A 112 9.25 -2.21 2.36
C LEU A 112 7.96 -2.34 3.17
N LYS A 113 7.42 -1.23 3.69
CA LYS A 113 6.13 -1.23 4.37
C LYS A 113 4.99 -1.60 3.42
N ASN A 114 4.99 -1.08 2.19
CA ASN A 114 3.95 -1.37 1.19
C ASN A 114 3.96 -2.85 0.77
N ILE A 115 5.11 -3.41 0.40
CA ILE A 115 5.19 -4.83 0.00
C ILE A 115 4.80 -5.76 1.15
N ARG A 116 5.25 -5.47 2.38
CA ARG A 116 4.86 -6.25 3.58
C ARG A 116 3.35 -6.19 3.82
N THR A 117 2.75 -5.02 3.60
CA THR A 117 1.30 -4.83 3.71
C THR A 117 0.55 -5.66 2.67
N GLN A 118 0.99 -5.65 1.40
CA GLN A 118 0.34 -6.44 0.35
C GLN A 118 0.43 -7.94 0.61
N VAL A 119 1.62 -8.42 0.98
CA VAL A 119 1.86 -9.83 1.35
C VAL A 119 1.00 -10.22 2.55
N LEU A 120 0.95 -9.38 3.57
CA LEU A 120 0.13 -9.61 4.76
C LEU A 120 -1.35 -9.74 4.40
N LEU A 121 -1.90 -8.82 3.60
CA LEU A 121 -3.30 -8.86 3.16
C LEU A 121 -3.63 -10.14 2.39
N LYS A 122 -2.72 -10.59 1.52
CA LYS A 122 -2.86 -11.84 0.77
C LYS A 122 -2.76 -13.06 1.69
N LEU A 123 -1.84 -13.04 2.65
CA LEU A 123 -1.59 -14.11 3.61
C LEU A 123 -2.78 -14.33 4.54
N ILE A 124 -3.43 -13.27 5.04
CA ILE A 124 -4.57 -13.39 5.97
C ILE A 124 -5.89 -13.75 5.28
N LYS A 125 -5.99 -13.57 3.95
CA LYS A 125 -7.25 -13.73 3.20
C LYS A 125 -7.92 -15.11 3.38
N PRO A 126 -7.20 -16.25 3.36
CA PRO A 126 -7.82 -17.56 3.57
C PRO A 126 -8.07 -17.94 5.04
N TYR A 127 -7.50 -17.22 6.02
CA TYR A 127 -7.61 -17.59 7.44
C TYR A 127 -8.68 -16.78 8.17
N THR A 128 -9.47 -17.46 9.01
CA THR A 128 -10.37 -16.79 9.98
C THR A 128 -9.61 -16.39 11.24
N ARG A 129 -8.66 -17.23 11.66
CA ARG A 129 -7.83 -17.07 12.87
C ARG A 129 -6.40 -17.40 12.48
N ILE A 130 -5.46 -16.51 12.78
CA ILE A 130 -4.05 -16.68 12.42
C ILE A 130 -3.15 -16.20 13.57
N ARG A 131 -2.09 -16.96 13.86
CA ARG A 131 -1.13 -16.63 14.94
C ARG A 131 -0.16 -15.56 14.47
N ILE A 132 0.08 -14.53 15.28
CA ILE A 132 1.06 -13.47 15.00
C ILE A 132 2.47 -14.03 14.80
N PRO A 133 2.96 -15.01 15.60
CA PRO A 133 4.26 -15.65 15.35
C PRO A 133 4.41 -16.32 13.98
N PHE A 134 3.30 -16.80 13.39
CA PHE A 134 3.32 -17.37 12.04
C PHE A 134 3.50 -16.27 10.99
N ILE A 135 2.78 -15.17 11.12
CA ILE A 135 2.91 -13.99 10.24
C ILE A 135 4.33 -13.40 10.35
N SER A 136 4.88 -13.30 11.56
CA SER A 136 6.24 -12.80 11.81
C SER A 136 7.31 -13.59 11.07
N LYS A 137 7.21 -14.92 11.07
CA LYS A 137 8.12 -15.80 10.32
C LYS A 137 7.98 -15.62 8.82
N GLU A 138 6.75 -15.52 8.32
CA GLU A 138 6.48 -15.38 6.89
C GLU A 138 6.94 -14.03 6.33
N LEU A 139 6.74 -12.95 7.09
CA LEU A 139 7.16 -11.59 6.69
C LEU A 139 8.63 -11.29 7.00
N ASN A 140 9.30 -12.14 7.79
CA ASN A 140 10.64 -11.92 8.32
C ASN A 140 10.78 -10.60 9.13
N VAL A 141 9.79 -10.32 9.98
CA VAL A 141 9.70 -9.09 10.78
C VAL A 141 9.38 -9.45 12.24
N PRO A 142 9.92 -8.73 13.25
CA PRO A 142 9.60 -8.99 14.66
C PRO A 142 8.09 -8.97 14.96
N GLU A 143 7.64 -9.80 15.89
CA GLU A 143 6.22 -9.90 16.26
C GLU A 143 5.60 -8.54 16.65
N HIS A 144 6.37 -7.70 17.36
CA HIS A 144 5.96 -6.36 17.76
C HIS A 144 5.62 -5.46 16.57
N ASP A 145 6.47 -5.46 15.53
CA ASP A 145 6.28 -4.60 14.36
C ASP A 145 5.13 -5.12 13.49
N VAL A 146 4.93 -6.45 13.46
CA VAL A 146 3.75 -7.07 12.83
C VAL A 146 2.47 -6.63 13.54
N GLU A 147 2.47 -6.60 14.87
CA GLU A 147 1.32 -6.13 15.66
C GLU A 147 1.01 -4.67 15.35
N GLN A 148 2.02 -3.79 15.36
CA GLN A 148 1.83 -2.38 14.98
C GLN A 148 1.29 -2.21 13.56
N LEU A 149 1.79 -3.01 12.61
CA LEU A 149 1.30 -3.01 11.24
C LEU A 149 -0.17 -3.46 11.17
N LEU A 150 -0.53 -4.52 11.89
CA LEU A 150 -1.92 -5.00 11.97
C LEU A 150 -2.85 -3.94 12.59
N VAL A 151 -2.41 -3.24 13.64
CA VAL A 151 -3.17 -2.14 14.24
C VAL A 151 -3.43 -1.03 13.22
N SER A 152 -2.40 -0.58 12.51
CA SER A 152 -2.54 0.44 11.46
C SER A 152 -3.56 0.00 10.41
N LEU A 153 -3.47 -1.24 9.93
CA LEU A 153 -4.36 -1.75 8.87
C LEU A 153 -5.81 -1.95 9.32
N ILE A 154 -6.04 -2.23 10.61
CA ILE A 154 -7.38 -2.28 11.19
C ILE A 154 -7.96 -0.86 11.30
N LEU A 155 -7.16 0.11 11.76
CA LEU A 155 -7.57 1.52 11.83
C LEU A 155 -7.89 2.10 10.44
N ASP A 156 -7.09 1.74 9.44
CA ASP A 156 -7.29 2.12 8.04
C ASP A 156 -8.46 1.38 7.38
N ASN A 157 -9.20 0.54 8.12
CA ASN A 157 -10.29 -0.32 7.64
C ASN A 157 -9.91 -1.28 6.48
N ARG A 158 -8.61 -1.52 6.27
CA ARG A 158 -8.11 -2.49 5.27
C ARG A 158 -8.29 -3.93 5.74
N ILE A 159 -8.26 -4.16 7.06
CA ILE A 159 -8.48 -5.45 7.69
C ILE A 159 -9.69 -5.38 8.62
N GLN A 160 -10.67 -6.26 8.42
CA GLN A 160 -11.80 -6.41 9.33
C GLN A 160 -11.49 -7.50 10.35
N GLY A 161 -11.04 -7.10 11.54
CA GLY A 161 -10.69 -8.03 12.61
C GLY A 161 -10.31 -7.32 13.89
N HIS A 162 -9.94 -8.13 14.88
CA HIS A 162 -9.40 -7.67 16.15
C HIS A 162 -8.20 -8.53 16.54
N ILE A 163 -7.29 -7.93 17.30
CA ILE A 163 -6.07 -8.56 17.77
C ILE A 163 -6.32 -9.04 19.20
N ASP A 164 -6.13 -10.34 19.42
CA ASP A 164 -6.04 -10.93 20.75
C ASP A 164 -4.57 -10.97 21.15
N GLN A 165 -4.17 -9.97 21.94
CA GLN A 165 -2.79 -9.82 22.40
C GLN A 165 -2.37 -10.90 23.40
N VAL A 166 -3.32 -11.47 24.16
CA VAL A 166 -3.04 -12.52 25.16
C VAL A 166 -2.68 -13.82 24.45
N ASN A 167 -3.49 -14.23 23.47
CA ASN A 167 -3.27 -15.46 22.71
C ASN A 167 -2.38 -15.26 21.46
N ARG A 168 -1.91 -14.03 21.21
CA ARG A 168 -1.14 -13.61 20.04
C ARG A 168 -1.79 -14.04 18.73
N LEU A 169 -3.06 -13.71 18.57
CA LEU A 169 -3.89 -14.17 17.47
C LEU A 169 -4.59 -12.98 16.80
N LEU A 170 -4.63 -12.97 15.47
CA LEU A 170 -5.52 -12.11 14.70
C LEU A 170 -6.79 -12.89 14.39
N GLU A 171 -7.92 -12.36 14.84
CA GLU A 171 -9.25 -12.92 14.56
C GLU A 171 -10.00 -12.00 13.61
N ARG A 172 -10.29 -12.52 12.42
CA ARG A 172 -11.10 -11.80 11.44
C ARG A 172 -12.56 -11.88 11.81
N SER A 173 -13.17 -10.71 11.93
CA SER A 173 -14.56 -10.60 12.33
C SER A 173 -15.43 -10.59 11.08
N ASP A 174 -16.20 -11.65 10.84
CA ASP A 174 -17.26 -11.65 9.81
C ASP A 174 -18.53 -10.95 10.33
N ARG A 175 -18.35 -9.85 11.09
CA ARG A 175 -19.40 -9.09 11.81
C ARG A 175 -20.49 -8.52 10.89
N SER A 176 -20.27 -8.56 9.57
CA SER A 176 -21.26 -8.13 8.58
C SER A 176 -22.55 -8.97 8.60
N LYS A 177 -22.46 -10.23 9.02
CA LYS A 177 -23.61 -11.14 9.16
C LYS A 177 -24.39 -10.85 10.44
N GLY A 178 -25.19 -9.79 10.41
CA GLY A 178 -26.17 -9.47 11.47
C GLY A 178 -26.31 -7.97 11.72
N MET A 179 -25.20 -7.23 11.67
CA MET A 179 -25.18 -5.80 11.98
C MET A 179 -26.15 -4.99 11.09
N LYS A 180 -26.25 -5.33 9.80
CA LYS A 180 -27.17 -4.67 8.85
C LYS A 180 -28.64 -4.75 9.29
N LYS A 181 -29.06 -5.90 9.83
CA LYS A 181 -30.42 -6.11 10.33
C LYS A 181 -30.67 -5.25 11.56
N TYR A 182 -29.76 -5.27 12.52
CA TYR A 182 -29.87 -4.45 13.74
C TYR A 182 -29.85 -2.95 13.45
N THR A 183 -29.00 -2.49 12.53
CA THR A 183 -28.98 -1.08 12.12
C THR A 183 -30.26 -0.64 11.42
N ALA A 184 -30.90 -1.52 10.63
CA ALA A 184 -32.18 -1.20 9.99
C ALA A 184 -33.31 -1.10 11.02
N VAL A 185 -33.35 -2.02 11.99
CA VAL A 185 -34.32 -2.00 13.09
C VAL A 185 -34.13 -0.77 13.98
N ASP A 186 -32.89 -0.39 14.27
CA ASP A 186 -32.60 0.80 15.07
C ASP A 186 -32.99 2.11 14.35
N LYS A 187 -32.73 2.20 13.04
CA LYS A 187 -33.23 3.31 12.21
C LYS A 187 -34.76 3.39 12.19
N TRP A 188 -35.43 2.24 12.11
CA TRP A 188 -36.88 2.21 12.16
C TRP A 188 -37.41 2.64 13.53
N ASN A 189 -36.79 2.18 14.63
CA ASN A 189 -37.17 2.54 15.99
C ASN A 189 -36.98 4.04 16.27
N THR A 190 -35.89 4.64 15.78
CA THR A 190 -35.64 6.07 15.91
C THR A 190 -36.65 6.92 15.12
N GLN A 191 -37.04 6.49 13.92
CA GLN A 191 -38.12 7.16 13.17
C GLN A 191 -39.50 7.00 13.82
N LEU A 192 -39.80 5.84 14.41
CA LEU A 192 -41.04 5.63 15.16
C LEU A 192 -41.11 6.53 16.40
N LYS A 193 -40.00 6.67 17.13
CA LYS A 193 -39.91 7.58 18.28
C LYS A 193 -40.11 9.04 17.89
N SER A 194 -39.52 9.50 16.79
CA SER A 194 -39.71 10.88 16.33
C SER A 194 -41.15 11.14 15.86
N LEU A 195 -41.78 10.19 15.18
CA LEU A 195 -43.20 10.26 14.81
C LEU A 195 -44.11 10.33 16.04
N TYR A 196 -43.83 9.51 17.06
CA TYR A 196 -44.60 9.51 18.31
C TYR A 196 -44.47 10.85 19.06
N GLN A 197 -43.24 11.39 19.18
CA GLN A 197 -43.02 12.69 19.80
C GLN A 197 -43.71 13.82 19.03
N ASN A 198 -43.63 13.81 17.69
CA ASN A 198 -44.34 14.77 16.86
C ASN A 198 -45.85 14.70 17.09
N TYR A 199 -46.44 13.49 17.14
CA TYR A 199 -47.87 13.32 17.38
C TYR A 199 -48.32 13.90 18.74
N GLN A 200 -47.58 13.64 19.82
CA GLN A 200 -47.87 14.21 21.15
C GLN A 200 -47.81 15.74 21.14
N GLN A 201 -46.90 16.32 20.35
CA GLN A 201 -46.74 17.77 20.27
C GLN A 201 -47.87 18.43 19.44
N THR A 202 -48.43 17.73 18.45
CA THR A 202 -49.58 18.21 17.66
C THR A 202 -50.91 18.13 18.43
N GLU A 203 -51.06 17.20 19.38
CA GLU A 203 -52.26 17.14 20.24
C GLU A 203 -52.30 18.22 21.31
N LEU A 204 -51.14 18.69 21.80
CA LEU A 204 -51.04 19.80 22.78
C LEU A 204 -51.28 21.20 22.17
N VAL A 205 -51.46 21.30 20.85
CA VAL A 205 -51.69 22.56 20.11
C VAL A 205 -53.11 22.64 19.53
N LYS A 206 -53.98 21.65 19.82
CA LYS A 206 -55.41 21.77 19.49
C LYS A 206 -56.10 22.69 20.52
N PRO A 207 -56.88 23.70 20.08
CA PRO A 207 -57.61 24.63 20.96
C PRO A 207 -58.71 23.95 21.76
#